data_AF-B4RC30-F1
#
_entry.id   AF-B4RC30-F1
#
_cell.length_a   1.000
_cell.length_b   1.000
_cell.length_c   1.000
_cell.angle_alpha   90.00
_cell.angle_beta   90.00
_cell.angle_gamma   90.00
#
_symmetry.space_group_name_H-M   'P 1'
#
loop_
_entity.id
_entity.type
_entity.pdbx_description
1 polymer ?
#
loop_
_entity_poly.entity_id
_entity_poly.type
_entity_poly.pdbx_seq_one_letter_code
_entity_poly.pdbx_strand_id
1 'polypeptide(L)'
;MFGEARRLAQDFAPARLLDAGAGPAGGSWAALEAWPSLSAATWLDASAPFLDLARRLAGDGPGPLRAAEARRLDLTAEGVFPKADLVLTSYALAEIPEAAQAPLVARLWDACEGVLALVEPGTPAGFARILAARTALIEAGAVLLAPCPHQAACPLATPDWCHFSVRLPRSRDHRLAKGAAVPFEDERFAYLLAARPGIQAASRAPRVLAPPRTGKPGIELKLCGPDGVQTRFVGKRDKAAYARARRLGWGDPFEG
;
A
#
# COMPACT_ATOMS: atom_id res chain seq x y z
N MET A 1 -1.36 -4.79 2.64
CA MET A 1 -2.06 -3.59 2.14
C MET A 1 -3.45 -3.95 1.61
N PHE A 2 -3.63 -4.73 0.54
CA PHE A 2 -4.98 -5.08 0.04
C PHE A 2 -5.86 -5.87 1.03
N GLY A 3 -5.28 -6.75 1.86
CA GLY A 3 -6.03 -7.37 2.96
C GLY A 3 -6.65 -6.35 3.93
N GLU A 4 -5.96 -5.23 4.17
CA GLU A 4 -6.49 -4.14 5.00
C GLU A 4 -7.59 -3.36 4.27
N ALA A 5 -7.45 -3.15 2.96
CA ALA A 5 -8.50 -2.57 2.12
C ALA A 5 -9.80 -3.37 2.24
N ARG A 6 -9.72 -4.71 2.10
CA ARG A 6 -10.88 -5.61 2.23
C ARG A 6 -11.48 -5.63 3.62
N ARG A 7 -10.64 -5.59 4.66
CA ARG A 7 -11.11 -5.54 6.05
C ARG A 7 -11.95 -4.30 6.32
N LEU A 8 -11.52 -3.16 5.76
CA LEU A 8 -12.15 -1.86 5.98
C LEU A 8 -13.32 -1.60 5.02
N ALA A 9 -13.21 -1.98 3.75
CA ALA A 9 -14.24 -1.80 2.74
C ALA A 9 -14.74 -3.18 2.28
N GLN A 10 -15.56 -3.82 3.12
CA GLN A 10 -15.97 -5.21 2.94
C GLN A 10 -16.82 -5.42 1.68
N ASP A 11 -17.62 -4.42 1.32
CA ASP A 11 -18.50 -4.45 0.14
C ASP A 11 -17.81 -3.97 -1.14
N PHE A 12 -16.55 -3.52 -1.05
CA PHE A 12 -15.81 -3.07 -2.22
C PHE A 12 -15.35 -4.26 -3.07
N ALA A 13 -15.96 -4.41 -4.24
CA ALA A 13 -15.69 -5.45 -5.22
C ALA A 13 -15.35 -4.82 -6.59
N PRO A 14 -14.09 -4.40 -6.82
CA PRO A 14 -13.69 -3.81 -8.08
C PRO A 14 -13.80 -4.82 -9.22
N ALA A 15 -14.27 -4.38 -10.38
CA ALA A 15 -14.32 -5.17 -11.61
C ALA A 15 -13.15 -4.82 -12.55
N ARG A 16 -12.66 -3.57 -12.51
CA ARG A 16 -11.58 -3.08 -13.37
C ARG A 16 -10.39 -2.59 -12.54
N LEU A 17 -9.21 -3.06 -12.91
CA LEU A 17 -7.92 -2.63 -12.38
C LEU A 17 -7.17 -1.78 -13.39
N LEU A 18 -6.62 -0.66 -12.93
CA LEU A 18 -5.54 0.06 -13.60
C LEU A 18 -4.25 -0.06 -12.76
N ASP A 19 -3.22 -0.72 -13.30
CA ASP A 19 -1.89 -0.81 -12.70
C ASP A 19 -0.95 0.15 -13.45
N ALA A 20 -0.71 1.32 -12.86
CA ALA A 20 0.10 2.39 -13.42
C ALA A 20 1.53 2.32 -12.87
N GLY A 21 2.48 2.02 -13.76
CA GLY A 21 3.83 1.60 -13.37
C GLY A 21 3.85 0.12 -12.99
N ALA A 22 3.21 -0.71 -13.82
CA ALA A 22 2.91 -2.10 -13.49
C ALA A 22 4.17 -2.97 -13.29
N GLY A 23 5.28 -2.62 -13.92
CA GLY A 23 6.46 -3.48 -13.99
C GLY A 23 6.09 -4.87 -14.53
N PRO A 24 6.53 -5.97 -13.88
CA PRO A 24 6.10 -7.33 -14.20
C PRO A 24 4.65 -7.68 -13.79
N ALA A 25 3.83 -6.69 -13.45
CA ALA A 25 2.43 -6.80 -13.01
C ALA A 25 2.21 -7.55 -11.67
N GLY A 26 3.23 -7.66 -10.80
CA GLY A 26 3.10 -8.32 -9.50
C GLY A 26 2.01 -7.71 -8.60
N GLY A 27 1.82 -6.40 -8.70
CA GLY A 27 0.72 -5.68 -8.02
C GLY A 27 -0.66 -6.15 -8.49
N SER A 28 -0.83 -6.36 -9.80
CA SER A 28 -2.06 -6.89 -10.39
C SER A 28 -2.39 -8.32 -9.92
N TRP A 29 -1.39 -9.18 -9.77
CA TRP A 29 -1.59 -10.52 -9.19
C TRP A 29 -2.11 -10.46 -7.76
N ALA A 30 -1.49 -9.62 -6.92
CA ALA A 30 -1.92 -9.42 -5.54
C ALA A 30 -3.34 -8.80 -5.46
N ALA A 31 -3.67 -7.89 -6.38
CA ALA A 31 -4.99 -7.30 -6.48
C ALA A 31 -6.05 -8.35 -6.84
N LEU A 32 -5.78 -9.23 -7.80
CA LEU A 32 -6.70 -10.31 -8.19
C LEU A 32 -6.89 -11.34 -7.08
N GLU A 33 -5.83 -11.67 -6.34
CA GLU A 33 -5.94 -12.54 -5.15
C GLU A 33 -6.83 -11.92 -4.07
N ALA A 34 -6.71 -10.60 -3.86
CA ALA A 34 -7.56 -9.88 -2.92
C ALA A 34 -9.01 -9.80 -3.41
N TRP A 35 -9.22 -9.51 -4.70
CA TRP A 35 -10.53 -9.33 -5.31
C TRP A 35 -10.72 -10.22 -6.53
N PRO A 36 -11.26 -11.43 -6.34
CA PRO A 36 -11.65 -12.31 -7.44
C PRO A 36 -12.75 -11.73 -8.36
N SER A 37 -13.39 -10.62 -7.95
CA SER A 37 -14.35 -9.87 -8.79
C SER A 37 -13.71 -9.14 -9.96
N LEU A 38 -12.38 -8.94 -9.94
CA LEU A 38 -11.66 -8.31 -11.03
C LEU A 38 -11.84 -9.14 -12.31
N SER A 39 -12.36 -8.50 -13.35
CA SER A 39 -12.65 -9.11 -14.65
C SER A 39 -11.80 -8.53 -15.77
N ALA A 40 -11.23 -7.33 -15.57
CA ALA A 40 -10.35 -6.67 -16.51
C ALA A 40 -9.19 -5.96 -15.80
N ALA A 41 -8.02 -5.94 -16.45
CA ALA A 41 -6.85 -5.21 -16.00
C ALA A 41 -6.22 -4.44 -17.17
N THR A 42 -5.74 -3.23 -16.87
CA THR A 42 -4.91 -2.43 -17.77
C THR A 42 -3.56 -2.17 -17.10
N TRP A 43 -2.47 -2.43 -17.82
CA TRP A 43 -1.10 -2.17 -17.36
C TRP A 43 -0.52 -1.01 -18.14
N LEU A 44 -0.03 0.01 -17.43
CA LEU A 44 0.74 1.11 -18.00
C LEU A 44 2.19 1.00 -17.53
N ASP A 45 3.14 0.99 -18.45
CA ASP A 45 4.56 1.04 -18.11
C ASP A 45 5.38 1.62 -19.28
N ALA A 46 6.45 2.35 -19.01
CA ALA A 46 7.33 2.88 -20.06
C ALA A 46 8.25 1.78 -20.66
N SER A 47 8.51 0.74 -19.87
CA SER A 47 9.42 -0.37 -20.17
C SER A 47 8.71 -1.47 -20.95
N ALA A 48 9.01 -1.58 -22.25
CA ALA A 48 8.58 -2.72 -23.05
C ALA A 48 9.04 -4.08 -22.47
N PRO A 49 10.29 -4.23 -21.97
CA PRO A 49 10.71 -5.47 -21.32
C PRO A 49 9.84 -5.90 -20.13
N PHE A 50 9.39 -4.95 -19.30
CA PHE A 50 8.51 -5.27 -18.18
C PHE A 50 7.13 -5.71 -18.64
N LEU A 51 6.53 -5.02 -19.61
CA LEU A 51 5.25 -5.42 -20.18
C LEU A 51 5.33 -6.79 -20.85
N ASP A 52 6.41 -7.08 -21.57
CA ASP A 52 6.62 -8.39 -22.19
C ASP A 52 6.77 -9.50 -21.14
N LEU A 53 7.50 -9.24 -20.04
CA LEU A 53 7.58 -10.17 -18.92
C LEU A 53 6.22 -10.37 -18.24
N ALA A 54 5.47 -9.30 -18.00
CA ALA A 54 4.14 -9.36 -17.41
C ALA A 54 3.19 -10.23 -18.25
N ARG A 55 3.19 -10.05 -19.58
CA ARG A 55 2.41 -10.89 -20.50
C ARG A 55 2.82 -12.35 -20.45
N ARG A 56 4.14 -12.64 -20.42
CA ARG A 56 4.64 -14.02 -20.32
C ARG A 56 4.21 -14.70 -19.02
N LEU A 57 4.34 -14.00 -17.89
CA LEU A 57 3.91 -14.50 -16.58
C LEU A 57 2.40 -14.73 -16.54
N ALA A 58 1.61 -13.88 -17.21
CA ALA A 58 0.16 -14.00 -17.28
C ALA A 58 -0.36 -14.99 -18.34
N GLY A 59 0.49 -15.50 -19.23
CA GLY A 59 0.09 -16.36 -20.35
C GLY A 59 -0.73 -17.58 -19.93
N ASP A 60 -0.31 -18.24 -18.85
CA ASP A 60 -1.01 -19.38 -18.24
C ASP A 60 -1.76 -18.98 -16.95
N GLY A 61 -1.88 -17.67 -16.70
CA GLY A 61 -2.52 -17.11 -15.52
C GLY A 61 -4.05 -17.01 -15.62
N PRO A 62 -4.69 -16.43 -14.59
CA PRO A 62 -6.13 -16.17 -14.58
C PRO A 62 -6.60 -15.30 -15.75
N GLY A 63 -7.84 -15.50 -16.19
CA GLY A 63 -8.44 -14.82 -17.34
C GLY A 63 -8.22 -13.30 -17.40
N PRO A 64 -8.49 -12.54 -16.32
CA PRO A 64 -8.34 -11.08 -16.30
C PRO A 64 -6.90 -10.60 -16.56
N LEU A 65 -5.89 -11.34 -16.09
CA LEU A 65 -4.48 -10.99 -16.29
C LEU A 65 -3.98 -11.47 -17.64
N ARG A 66 -4.41 -12.67 -18.07
CA ARG A 66 -4.08 -13.20 -19.40
C ARG A 66 -4.61 -12.31 -20.52
N ALA A 67 -5.78 -11.71 -20.32
CA ALA A 67 -6.41 -10.76 -21.25
C ALA A 67 -6.10 -9.29 -20.93
N ALA A 68 -5.13 -9.01 -20.05
CA ALA A 68 -4.83 -7.65 -19.64
C ALA A 68 -4.37 -6.79 -20.82
N GLU A 69 -4.87 -5.55 -20.86
CA GLU A 69 -4.45 -4.58 -21.84
C GLU A 69 -3.13 -3.93 -21.41
N ALA A 70 -2.05 -4.27 -22.08
CA ALA A 70 -0.72 -3.73 -21.79
C ALA A 70 -0.38 -2.57 -22.73
N ARG A 71 -0.28 -1.35 -22.17
CA ARG A 71 0.03 -0.11 -22.89
C ARG A 71 1.41 0.40 -22.51
N ARG A 72 2.28 0.56 -23.51
CA ARG A 72 3.55 1.24 -23.30
C ARG A 72 3.32 2.73 -23.20
N LEU A 73 3.53 3.30 -22.01
CA LEU A 73 3.23 4.69 -21.72
C LEU A 73 4.17 5.25 -20.65
N ASP A 74 4.72 6.43 -20.90
CA ASP A 74 5.34 7.24 -19.85
C ASP A 74 4.24 7.87 -18.99
N LEU A 75 4.24 7.58 -17.69
CA LEU A 75 3.22 8.12 -16.77
C LEU A 75 3.24 9.65 -16.68
N THR A 76 4.36 10.29 -17.03
CA THR A 76 4.48 11.76 -17.08
C THR A 76 3.92 12.36 -18.37
N ALA A 77 3.75 11.57 -19.43
CA ALA A 77 3.20 12.05 -20.70
C ALA A 77 1.74 12.49 -20.53
N GLU A 78 1.35 13.55 -21.24
CA GLU A 78 -0.02 14.06 -21.24
C GLU A 78 -1.03 13.01 -21.73
N GLY A 79 -2.24 13.07 -21.20
CA GLY A 79 -3.35 12.20 -21.60
C GLY A 79 -4.21 11.75 -20.43
N VAL A 80 -5.34 11.14 -20.78
CA VAL A 80 -6.33 10.63 -19.82
C VAL A 80 -6.13 9.14 -19.64
N PHE A 81 -5.95 8.71 -18.39
CA PHE A 81 -5.91 7.28 -18.07
C PHE A 81 -7.31 6.66 -18.13
N PRO A 82 -7.44 5.39 -18.52
CA PRO A 82 -8.71 4.71 -18.51
C PRO A 82 -9.29 4.66 -17.08
N LYS A 83 -10.60 4.82 -16.96
CA LYS A 83 -11.28 4.73 -15.67
C LYS A 83 -11.21 3.30 -15.13
N ALA A 84 -10.99 3.14 -13.84
CA ALA A 84 -10.94 1.86 -13.16
C ALA A 84 -11.45 1.96 -11.72
N ASP A 85 -11.99 0.87 -11.19
CA ASP A 85 -12.56 0.84 -9.85
C ASP A 85 -11.44 0.74 -8.80
N LEU A 86 -10.37 0.04 -9.14
CA LEU A 86 -9.11 -0.01 -8.39
C LEU A 86 -7.98 0.56 -9.25
N VAL A 87 -7.29 1.58 -8.76
CA VAL A 87 -6.07 2.12 -9.37
C VAL A 87 -4.90 1.80 -8.44
N LEU A 88 -3.81 1.27 -9.00
CA LEU A 88 -2.60 0.89 -8.28
C LEU A 88 -1.40 1.62 -8.88
N THR A 89 -0.54 2.13 -8.00
CA THR A 89 0.81 2.56 -8.35
C THR A 89 1.76 2.07 -7.27
N SER A 90 2.64 1.14 -7.62
CA SER A 90 3.50 0.43 -6.66
C SER A 90 4.96 0.61 -7.03
N TYR A 91 5.71 1.32 -6.17
CA TYR A 91 7.13 1.67 -6.32
C TYR A 91 7.48 2.55 -7.53
N ALA A 92 6.47 3.01 -8.29
CA ALA A 92 6.70 3.81 -9.49
C ALA A 92 6.83 5.31 -9.22
N LEU A 93 6.21 5.91 -8.18
CA LEU A 93 6.35 7.35 -7.93
C LEU A 93 7.78 7.73 -7.58
N ALA A 94 8.56 6.79 -6.98
CA ALA A 94 10.00 6.93 -6.76
C ALA A 94 10.81 7.19 -8.05
N GLU A 95 10.30 6.76 -9.20
CA GLU A 95 10.96 6.88 -10.50
C GLU A 95 10.50 8.14 -11.26
N ILE A 96 9.47 8.83 -10.76
CA ILE A 96 8.90 10.02 -11.39
C ILE A 96 9.63 11.27 -10.87
N PRO A 97 10.02 12.22 -11.75
CA PRO A 97 10.58 13.49 -11.33
C PRO A 97 9.67 14.20 -10.33
N GLU A 98 10.26 14.80 -9.29
CA GLU A 98 9.52 15.39 -8.16
C GLU A 98 8.40 16.36 -8.61
N ALA A 99 8.69 17.22 -9.59
CA ALA A 99 7.73 18.17 -10.15
C ALA A 99 6.52 17.51 -10.85
N ALA A 100 6.65 16.27 -11.31
CA ALA A 100 5.60 15.52 -12.01
C ALA A 100 4.81 14.58 -11.09
N GLN A 101 5.23 14.37 -9.84
CA GLN A 101 4.58 13.43 -8.92
C GLN A 101 3.16 13.88 -8.53
N ALA A 102 2.98 15.15 -8.14
CA ALA A 102 1.65 15.65 -7.77
C ALA A 102 0.66 15.67 -8.96
N PRO A 103 1.04 16.17 -10.16
CA PRO A 103 0.20 16.03 -11.36
C PRO A 103 -0.17 14.58 -11.69
N LEU A 104 0.77 13.64 -11.52
CA LEU A 104 0.48 12.22 -11.75
C LEU A 104 -0.52 11.68 -10.73
N VAL A 105 -0.36 11.97 -9.43
CA VAL A 105 -1.31 11.55 -8.39
C VAL A 105 -2.71 12.10 -8.67
N ALA A 106 -2.83 13.35 -9.15
CA ALA A 106 -4.11 13.92 -9.56
C ALA A 106 -4.75 13.13 -10.72
N ARG A 107 -3.98 12.80 -11.77
CA ARG A 107 -4.48 12.00 -12.91
C ARG A 107 -4.86 10.57 -12.52
N LEU A 108 -4.10 9.94 -11.63
CA LEU A 108 -4.44 8.63 -11.05
C LEU A 108 -5.73 8.71 -10.24
N TRP A 109 -5.88 9.78 -9.45
CA TRP A 109 -7.11 10.05 -8.70
C TRP A 109 -8.28 10.26 -9.66
N ASP A 110 -8.13 11.05 -10.72
CA ASP A 110 -9.17 11.24 -11.73
C ASP A 110 -9.59 9.94 -12.39
N ALA A 111 -8.65 9.02 -12.64
CA ALA A 111 -8.92 7.70 -13.23
C ALA A 111 -9.65 6.74 -12.27
N CYS A 112 -9.56 6.97 -10.96
CA CYS A 112 -10.07 6.08 -9.94
C CYS A 112 -11.57 6.28 -9.68
N GLU A 113 -12.36 5.21 -9.70
CA GLU A 113 -13.80 5.25 -9.38
C GLU A 113 -14.10 4.65 -8.00
N GLY A 114 -13.15 3.93 -7.40
CA GLY A 114 -13.29 3.33 -6.07
C GLY A 114 -12.09 3.64 -5.19
N VAL A 115 -11.04 2.82 -5.26
CA VAL A 115 -9.86 2.89 -4.37
C VAL A 115 -8.58 3.14 -5.17
N LEU A 116 -7.82 4.15 -4.78
CA LEU A 116 -6.45 4.39 -5.23
C LEU A 116 -5.47 3.85 -4.18
N ALA A 117 -4.61 2.93 -4.61
CA ALA A 117 -3.55 2.33 -3.81
C ALA A 117 -2.19 2.83 -4.28
N LEU A 118 -1.45 3.46 -3.36
CA LEU A 118 -0.08 3.90 -3.57
C LEU A 118 0.85 3.10 -2.66
N VAL A 119 1.96 2.60 -3.20
CA VAL A 119 3.01 1.91 -2.44
C VAL A 119 4.36 2.48 -2.83
N GLU A 120 5.21 2.75 -1.86
CA GLU A 120 6.54 3.31 -2.04
C GLU A 120 7.56 2.60 -1.12
N PRO A 121 8.87 2.69 -1.40
CA PRO A 121 9.89 2.22 -0.47
C PRO A 121 9.69 2.81 0.93
N GLY A 122 9.87 2.00 1.96
CA GLY A 122 9.68 2.37 3.37
C GLY A 122 10.84 3.18 3.94
N THR A 123 11.30 4.17 3.17
CA THR A 123 12.37 5.11 3.49
C THR A 123 11.77 6.48 3.84
N PRO A 124 12.53 7.40 4.45
CA PRO A 124 12.05 8.77 4.68
C PRO A 124 11.57 9.46 3.39
N ALA A 125 12.26 9.25 2.27
CA ALA A 125 11.87 9.82 0.98
C ALA A 125 10.57 9.21 0.42
N GLY A 126 10.40 7.88 0.53
CA GLY A 126 9.16 7.23 0.11
C GLY A 126 7.97 7.62 0.99
N PHE A 127 8.17 7.77 2.30
CA PHE A 127 7.16 8.32 3.19
C PHE A 127 6.80 9.76 2.83
N ALA A 128 7.77 10.62 2.50
CA ALA A 128 7.50 11.99 2.09
C ALA A 128 6.61 12.07 0.84
N ARG A 129 6.83 11.19 -0.15
CA ARG A 129 5.95 11.07 -1.33
C ARG A 129 4.54 10.64 -0.96
N ILE A 130 4.42 9.61 -0.12
CA ILE A 130 3.12 9.16 0.39
C ILE A 130 2.41 10.27 1.18
N LEU A 131 3.14 11.05 1.98
CA LEU A 131 2.57 12.16 2.75
C LEU A 131 2.10 13.30 1.86
N ALA A 132 2.85 13.66 0.81
CA ALA A 132 2.44 14.65 -0.17
C ALA A 132 1.18 14.20 -0.93
N ALA A 133 1.17 12.96 -1.42
CA ALA A 133 0.00 12.37 -2.08
C ALA A 133 -1.22 12.33 -1.14
N ARG A 134 -1.02 11.96 0.13
CA ARG A 134 -2.06 11.97 1.16
C ARG A 134 -2.70 13.34 1.30
N THR A 135 -1.91 14.41 1.42
CA THR A 135 -2.43 15.78 1.55
C THR A 135 -3.26 16.16 0.33
N ALA A 136 -2.69 15.99 -0.87
CA ALA A 136 -3.38 16.33 -2.12
C ALA A 136 -4.69 15.53 -2.33
N LEU A 137 -4.70 14.24 -1.98
CA LEU A 137 -5.89 13.40 -2.12
C LEU A 137 -6.99 13.80 -1.14
N ILE A 138 -6.66 14.17 0.11
CA ILE A 138 -7.65 14.66 1.08
C ILE A 138 -8.26 15.98 0.58
N GLU A 139 -7.43 16.90 0.08
CA GLU A 139 -7.88 18.17 -0.51
C GLU A 139 -8.79 17.93 -1.73
N ALA A 140 -8.52 16.88 -2.51
CA ALA A 140 -9.35 16.42 -3.63
C ALA A 140 -10.57 15.58 -3.20
N GLY A 141 -10.89 15.52 -1.90
CA GLY A 141 -12.11 14.89 -1.37
C GLY A 141 -12.01 13.38 -1.14
N ALA A 142 -10.81 12.79 -1.14
CA ALA A 142 -10.64 11.38 -0.81
C ALA A 142 -10.94 11.11 0.68
N VAL A 143 -11.49 9.92 0.95
CA VAL A 143 -11.59 9.35 2.28
C VAL A 143 -10.43 8.37 2.46
N LEU A 144 -9.55 8.61 3.44
CA LEU A 144 -8.47 7.65 3.71
C LEU A 144 -9.02 6.33 4.27
N LEU A 145 -8.72 5.21 3.63
CA LEU A 145 -8.99 3.88 4.18
C LEU A 145 -7.86 3.46 5.12
N ALA A 146 -6.63 3.47 4.65
CA ALA A 146 -5.47 2.99 5.39
C ALA A 146 -4.17 3.65 4.88
N PRO A 147 -3.06 3.56 5.61
CA PRO A 147 -2.90 3.03 6.97
C PRO A 147 -3.40 4.00 8.06
N CYS A 148 -3.54 5.29 7.70
CA CYS A 148 -3.86 6.36 8.65
C CYS A 148 -5.26 6.19 9.24
N PRO A 149 -5.42 6.26 10.58
CA PRO A 149 -6.72 6.14 11.22
C PRO A 149 -7.54 7.44 11.22
N HIS A 150 -7.00 8.53 10.66
CA HIS A 150 -7.58 9.87 10.67
C HIS A 150 -7.33 10.62 9.36
N GLN A 151 -8.13 11.67 9.12
CA GLN A 151 -7.98 12.60 7.97
C GLN A 151 -7.23 13.88 8.32
N ALA A 152 -6.96 14.15 9.61
CA ALA A 152 -6.17 15.32 10.05
C ALA A 152 -4.73 15.29 9.48
N ALA A 153 -3.98 16.40 9.57
CA ALA A 153 -2.56 16.42 9.23
C ALA A 153 -1.80 15.27 9.92
N CYS A 154 -0.81 14.69 9.23
CA CYS A 154 -0.04 13.58 9.79
C CYS A 154 0.71 14.04 11.04
N PRO A 155 0.54 13.38 12.20
CA PRO A 155 1.18 13.80 13.46
C PRO A 155 2.67 13.43 13.55
N LEU A 156 3.17 12.64 12.60
CA LEU A 156 4.58 12.24 12.57
C LEU A 156 5.44 13.37 11.99
N ALA A 157 6.52 13.69 12.69
CA ALA A 157 7.50 14.70 12.29
C ALA A 157 8.90 14.08 12.17
N THR A 158 9.74 14.70 11.35
CA THR A 158 11.17 14.37 11.21
C THR A 158 11.86 14.30 12.58
N PRO A 159 12.75 13.31 12.82
CA PRO A 159 13.30 12.33 11.88
C PRO A 159 12.46 11.06 11.69
N ASP A 160 11.24 11.02 12.23
CA ASP A 160 10.39 9.83 12.19
C ASP A 160 9.59 9.73 10.89
N TRP A 161 9.26 8.51 10.46
CA TRP A 161 8.47 8.26 9.25
C TRP A 161 7.59 7.02 9.36
N CYS A 162 6.39 7.08 8.80
CA CYS A 162 5.47 5.94 8.79
C CYS A 162 5.87 4.94 7.71
N HIS A 163 6.20 3.72 8.11
CA HIS A 163 6.49 2.61 7.21
C HIS A 163 6.13 1.30 7.89
N PHE A 164 6.18 0.22 7.12
CA PHE A 164 5.90 -1.15 7.54
C PHE A 164 6.98 -2.07 7.02
N SER A 165 7.01 -3.30 7.51
CA SER A 165 7.99 -4.29 7.12
C SER A 165 7.31 -5.62 6.85
N VAL A 166 7.61 -6.24 5.72
CA VAL A 166 7.19 -7.60 5.39
C VAL A 166 8.42 -8.48 5.16
N ARG A 167 8.38 -9.70 5.68
CA ARG A 167 9.45 -10.67 5.47
C ARG A 167 9.19 -11.48 4.21
N LEU A 168 10.10 -11.42 3.26
CA LEU A 168 10.06 -12.16 2.00
C LEU A 168 11.12 -13.27 1.99
N PRO A 169 10.80 -14.48 1.48
CA PRO A 169 11.78 -15.54 1.35
C PRO A 169 12.78 -15.20 0.23
N ARG A 170 14.06 -15.51 0.46
CA ARG A 170 15.10 -15.49 -0.59
C ARG A 170 15.33 -16.91 -1.10
N SER A 171 15.10 -17.10 -2.39
CA SER A 171 15.52 -18.31 -3.09
C SER A 171 17.05 -18.48 -3.03
N ARG A 172 17.55 -19.67 -3.39
CA ARG A 172 18.99 -19.91 -3.50
C ARG A 172 19.63 -18.91 -4.49
N ASP A 173 18.97 -18.69 -5.62
CA ASP A 173 19.46 -17.80 -6.67
C ASP A 173 19.46 -16.34 -6.21
N HIS A 174 18.44 -15.90 -5.46
CA HIS A 174 18.44 -14.57 -4.84
C HIS A 174 19.60 -14.39 -3.87
N ARG A 175 19.93 -15.40 -3.07
CA ARG A 175 21.08 -15.33 -2.16
C ARG A 175 22.40 -15.25 -2.90
N LEU A 176 22.57 -16.05 -3.96
CA LEU A 176 23.79 -16.04 -4.76
C LEU A 176 23.96 -14.70 -5.48
N ALA A 177 22.91 -14.20 -6.13
CA ALA A 177 22.93 -12.94 -6.88
C ALA A 177 23.16 -11.71 -5.98
N LYS A 178 22.55 -11.68 -4.78
CA LYS A 178 22.68 -10.56 -3.84
C LYS A 178 23.81 -10.72 -2.82
N GLY A 179 24.60 -11.80 -2.88
CA GLY A 179 25.60 -12.13 -1.85
C GLY A 179 25.00 -12.26 -0.43
N ALA A 180 23.73 -12.65 -0.32
CA ALA A 180 23.00 -12.62 0.93
C ALA A 180 23.22 -13.89 1.76
N ALA A 181 23.60 -13.72 3.04
CA ALA A 181 23.88 -14.83 3.95
C ALA A 181 22.62 -15.50 4.52
N VAL A 182 21.48 -14.79 4.57
CA VAL A 182 20.24 -15.28 5.20
C VAL A 182 19.15 -15.56 4.16
N PRO A 183 18.25 -16.54 4.40
CA PRO A 183 17.23 -16.96 3.44
C PRO A 183 15.99 -16.06 3.41
N PHE A 184 16.09 -14.82 3.88
CA PHE A 184 14.99 -13.86 3.88
C PHE A 184 15.47 -12.42 3.68
N GLU A 185 14.54 -11.54 3.34
CA GLU A 185 14.69 -10.09 3.44
C GLU A 185 13.49 -9.47 4.13
N ASP A 186 13.74 -8.43 4.92
CA ASP A 186 12.69 -7.61 5.50
C ASP A 186 12.54 -6.37 4.60
N GLU A 187 11.55 -6.43 3.71
CA GLU A 187 11.23 -5.35 2.78
C GLU A 187 10.41 -4.29 3.52
N ARG A 188 10.93 -3.06 3.52
CA ARG A 188 10.25 -1.92 4.13
C ARG A 188 9.48 -1.16 3.08
N PHE A 189 8.22 -0.83 3.36
CA PHE A 189 7.35 -0.10 2.45
C PHE A 189 6.50 0.93 3.20
N ALA A 190 6.13 2.01 2.52
CA ALA A 190 5.08 2.93 2.91
C ALA A 190 3.90 2.75 1.92
N TYR A 191 2.67 2.93 2.39
CA TYR A 191 1.52 2.82 1.50
C TYR A 191 0.41 3.80 1.89
N LEU A 192 -0.50 4.04 0.97
CA LEU A 192 -1.72 4.80 1.15
C LEU A 192 -2.86 4.12 0.39
N LEU A 193 -4.02 4.02 1.03
CA LEU A 193 -5.28 3.64 0.42
C LEU A 193 -6.24 4.82 0.55
N ALA A 194 -6.56 5.45 -0.57
CA ALA A 194 -7.50 6.56 -0.67
C ALA A 194 -8.75 6.09 -1.42
N ALA A 195 -9.93 6.27 -0.81
CA ALA A 195 -11.20 5.85 -1.38
C ALA A 195 -12.07 7.02 -1.78
N ARG A 196 -12.87 6.82 -2.83
CA ARG A 196 -13.96 7.72 -3.19
C ARG A 196 -14.98 7.81 -2.05
N PRO A 197 -15.64 8.96 -1.83
CA PRO A 197 -16.61 9.14 -0.74
C PRO A 197 -17.76 8.12 -0.69
N GLY A 198 -18.11 7.51 -1.82
CA GLY A 198 -19.16 6.48 -1.88
C GLY A 198 -18.74 5.11 -1.33
N ILE A 199 -17.44 4.85 -1.18
CA ILE A 199 -16.94 3.59 -0.62
C ILE A 199 -17.18 3.57 0.88
N GLN A 200 -18.04 2.66 1.33
CA GLN A 200 -18.32 2.46 2.75
C GLN A 200 -17.11 1.84 3.43
N ALA A 201 -16.60 2.54 4.45
CA ALA A 201 -15.43 2.12 5.22
C ALA A 201 -15.81 1.89 6.68
N ALA A 202 -15.40 0.75 7.22
CA ALA A 202 -15.46 0.48 8.64
C ALA A 202 -14.59 1.46 9.45
N SER A 203 -14.85 1.55 10.75
CA SER A 203 -14.08 2.42 11.64
C SER A 203 -12.59 2.02 11.65
N ARG A 204 -11.73 3.03 11.62
CA ARG A 204 -10.28 2.85 11.57
C ARG A 204 -9.73 2.80 13.00
N ALA A 205 -9.22 1.65 13.40
CA ALA A 205 -8.55 1.48 14.69
C ALA A 205 -7.16 2.16 14.69
N PRO A 206 -6.65 2.58 15.87
CA PRO A 206 -5.26 3.02 16.00
C PRO A 206 -4.26 2.03 15.41
N ARG A 207 -3.19 2.52 14.81
CA ARG A 207 -2.19 1.73 14.08
C ARG A 207 -0.90 1.61 14.87
N VAL A 208 -0.36 0.40 14.99
CA VAL A 208 0.99 0.17 15.53
C VAL A 208 2.04 0.67 14.54
N LEU A 209 2.83 1.67 14.94
CA LEU A 209 3.79 2.38 14.07
C LEU A 209 5.21 1.82 14.06
N ALA A 210 5.54 0.93 15.00
CA ALA A 210 6.85 0.32 15.13
C ALA A 210 6.73 -1.05 15.80
N PRO A 211 7.73 -1.95 15.67
CA PRO A 211 7.72 -3.23 16.36
C PRO A 211 7.45 -3.06 17.87
N PRO A 212 6.44 -3.76 18.43
CA PRO A 212 6.14 -3.71 19.86
C PRO A 212 7.37 -3.99 20.73
N ARG A 213 7.64 -3.12 21.70
CA ARG A 213 8.79 -3.28 22.61
C ARG A 213 8.37 -4.13 23.79
N THR A 214 8.86 -5.37 23.83
CA THR A 214 8.55 -6.30 24.92
C THR A 214 9.57 -6.19 26.04
N GLY A 215 9.09 -6.06 27.28
CA GLY A 215 9.92 -6.08 28.48
C GLY A 215 9.34 -6.96 29.58
N LYS A 216 10.10 -7.13 30.68
CA LYS A 216 9.63 -7.85 31.87
C LYS A 216 8.26 -7.37 32.40
N PRO A 217 7.99 -6.05 32.53
CA PRO A 217 6.73 -5.58 33.12
C PRO A 217 5.54 -5.59 32.15
N GLY A 218 5.77 -5.67 30.83
CA GLY A 218 4.71 -5.52 29.83
C GLY A 218 5.22 -5.27 28.42
N ILE A 219 4.32 -4.80 27.54
CA ILE A 219 4.61 -4.44 26.15
C ILE A 219 4.31 -2.95 25.95
N GLU A 220 5.25 -2.23 25.36
CA GLU A 220 5.06 -0.83 24.94
C GLU A 220 4.74 -0.78 23.43
N LEU A 221 3.66 -0.08 23.09
CA LEU A 221 3.15 0.11 21.74
C LEU A 221 3.24 1.59 21.36
N LYS A 222 3.89 1.89 20.24
CA LYS A 222 3.80 3.21 19.60
C LYS A 222 2.62 3.20 18.63
N LEU A 223 1.60 4.00 18.90
CA LEU A 223 0.34 3.99 18.18
C LEU A 223 0.11 5.34 17.49
N CYS A 224 -0.41 5.34 16.26
CA CYS A 224 -1.11 6.50 15.71
C CYS A 224 -2.61 6.26 15.87
N GLY A 225 -3.36 7.19 16.46
CA GLY A 225 -4.81 7.13 16.59
C GLY A 225 -5.48 8.39 16.06
N PRO A 226 -6.81 8.53 16.24
CA PRO A 226 -7.56 9.74 15.88
C PRO A 226 -6.95 11.04 16.44
N ASP A 227 -6.38 10.96 17.64
CA ASP A 227 -5.82 12.10 18.39
C ASP A 227 -4.30 12.26 18.22
N GLY A 228 -3.68 11.53 17.28
CA GLY A 228 -2.25 11.62 16.98
C GLY A 228 -1.42 10.44 17.50
N VAL A 229 -0.11 10.66 17.65
CA VAL A 229 0.83 9.62 18.09
C VAL A 229 0.88 9.54 19.60
N GLN A 230 0.73 8.33 20.14
CA GLN A 230 0.82 8.06 21.57
C GLN A 230 1.59 6.77 21.85
N THR A 231 2.16 6.69 23.04
CA THR A 231 2.77 5.46 23.58
C THR A 231 1.79 4.83 24.56
N ARG A 232 1.45 3.56 24.35
CA ARG A 232 0.58 2.78 25.23
C ARG A 232 1.32 1.60 25.83
N PHE A 233 1.29 1.50 27.16
CA PHE A 233 1.88 0.38 27.88
C PHE A 233 0.80 -0.65 28.28
N VAL A 234 1.01 -1.91 27.91
CA VAL A 234 0.15 -3.04 28.26
C VAL A 234 0.89 -3.92 29.29
N GLY A 235 0.51 -3.78 30.56
CA GLY A 235 1.15 -4.48 31.66
C GLY A 235 0.81 -5.96 31.72
N LYS A 236 1.79 -6.81 32.08
CA LYS A 236 1.63 -8.27 32.18
C LYS A 236 0.56 -8.71 33.20
N ARG A 237 0.23 -7.84 34.17
CA ARG A 237 -0.83 -8.06 35.17
C ARG A 237 -2.22 -8.15 34.54
N ASP A 238 -2.45 -7.45 33.43
CA ASP A 238 -3.68 -7.56 32.64
C ASP A 238 -3.48 -8.69 31.62
N LYS A 239 -3.79 -9.92 32.05
CA LYS A 239 -3.52 -11.13 31.26
C LYS A 239 -4.19 -11.10 29.89
N ALA A 240 -5.41 -10.56 29.80
CA ALA A 240 -6.19 -10.55 28.57
C ALA A 240 -5.65 -9.51 27.57
N ALA A 241 -5.43 -8.26 28.02
CA ALA A 241 -4.84 -7.23 27.16
C ALA A 241 -3.41 -7.60 26.74
N TYR A 242 -2.60 -8.15 27.66
CA TYR A 242 -1.24 -8.60 27.36
C TYR A 242 -1.23 -9.72 26.31
N ALA A 243 -2.14 -10.69 26.40
CA ALA A 243 -2.25 -11.76 25.41
C ALA A 243 -2.59 -11.24 24.01
N ARG A 244 -3.47 -10.22 23.90
CA ARG A 244 -3.75 -9.53 22.64
C ARG A 244 -2.53 -8.76 22.14
N ALA A 245 -1.94 -7.91 22.99
CA ALA A 245 -0.78 -7.08 22.62
C ALA A 245 0.43 -7.90 22.17
N ARG A 246 0.63 -9.10 22.72
CA ARG A 246 1.73 -10.00 22.33
C ARG A 246 1.59 -10.59 20.92
N ARG A 247 0.39 -10.51 20.33
CA ARG A 247 0.12 -10.96 18.95
C ARG A 247 0.22 -9.82 17.95
N LEU A 248 0.31 -8.58 18.41
CA LEU A 248 0.40 -7.43 17.52
C LEU A 248 1.81 -7.36 16.91
N GLY A 249 1.82 -7.12 15.62
CA GLY A 249 2.99 -6.76 14.83
C GLY A 249 2.98 -5.29 14.44
N TRP A 250 4.02 -4.92 13.72
CA TRP A 250 4.15 -3.61 13.13
C TRP A 250 3.11 -3.42 12.00
N GLY A 251 2.25 -2.41 12.13
CA GLY A 251 1.18 -2.15 11.19
C GLY A 251 -0.17 -2.76 11.55
N ASP A 252 -0.25 -3.51 12.66
CA ASP A 252 -1.53 -4.06 13.10
C ASP A 252 -2.46 -2.98 13.67
N PRO A 253 -3.78 -3.16 13.52
CA PRO A 253 -4.77 -2.37 14.24
C PRO A 253 -4.71 -2.70 15.73
N PHE A 254 -4.84 -1.69 16.57
CA PHE A 254 -4.92 -1.81 18.02
C PHE A 254 -6.36 -1.57 18.47
N GLU A 255 -7.05 -2.65 18.83
CA GLU A 255 -8.35 -2.65 19.47
C GLU A 255 -8.13 -2.96 20.96
N GLY A 256 -8.57 -2.06 21.84
CA GLY A 256 -8.17 -1.95 23.26
C GLY A 256 -8.16 -3.22 24.10
#